data_AF-A0A534J282-F1
#
_entry.id   AF-A0A534J282-F1
#
_cell.length_a   1.000
_cell.length_b   1.000
_cell.length_c   1.000
_cell.angle_alpha   90.00
_cell.angle_beta   90.00
_cell.angle_gamma   90.00
#
_symmetry.space_group_name_H-M   'P 1'
#
loop_
_entity.id
_entity.type
_entity.pdbx_description
1 polymer ?
#
loop_
_entity_poly.entity_id
_entity_poly.type
_entity_poly.pdbx_seq_one_letter_code
_entity_poly.pdbx_strand_id
1 'polypeptide(L)'
;MQPDLEPQHALGRRLRGLSDAAAPPYDWREFQRRCDECARTRHRLAGGRVAAAAAGVVALGVLAVWIRLGGGPTRPAPPQAMPPRGAPSEFLAVDTAPPRAAAERWLESLPSEPAVVRVGTHAAVTGLEDRIAQLDDLLSEVRLDQAPLARLVALQQERTRLVGTLAQVRYAEELADEWR
;
A
#
# COMPACT_ATOMS: atom_id res chain seq x y z
N MET A 1 2.00 -28.32 -32.26
CA MET A 1 1.29 -28.95 -31.14
C MET A 1 1.64 -28.16 -29.90
N GLN A 2 0.65 -27.50 -29.28
CA GLN A 2 0.86 -26.48 -28.25
C GLN A 2 0.46 -27.08 -26.88
N PRO A 3 1.43 -27.46 -26.02
CA PRO A 3 1.17 -28.26 -24.82
C PRO A 3 0.47 -27.49 -23.68
N ASP A 4 0.27 -26.18 -23.83
CA ASP A 4 -0.17 -25.29 -22.75
C ASP A 4 -1.71 -25.11 -22.68
N LEU A 5 -2.44 -25.69 -23.63
CA LEU A 5 -3.90 -25.57 -23.70
C LEU A 5 -4.63 -26.70 -22.94
N GLU A 6 -4.01 -27.87 -22.81
CA GLU A 6 -4.60 -29.02 -22.10
C GLU A 6 -4.93 -28.72 -20.61
N PRO A 7 -4.05 -28.04 -19.83
CA PRO A 7 -4.36 -27.69 -18.45
C PRO A 7 -5.56 -26.73 -18.35
N GLN A 8 -5.68 -25.79 -19.31
CA GLN A 8 -6.73 -24.78 -19.33
C GLN A 8 -8.10 -25.39 -19.65
N HIS A 9 -8.16 -26.34 -20.58
CA HIS A 9 -9.40 -27.06 -20.90
C HIS A 9 -9.84 -28.00 -19.77
N ALA A 10 -8.89 -28.64 -19.08
CA ALA A 10 -9.18 -29.46 -17.90
C ALA A 10 -9.73 -28.61 -16.74
N LEU A 11 -9.13 -27.45 -16.50
CA LEU A 11 -9.59 -26.49 -15.50
C LEU A 11 -10.98 -25.96 -15.84
N GLY A 12 -11.22 -25.55 -17.09
CA GLY A 12 -12.52 -25.07 -17.55
C GLY A 12 -13.64 -26.11 -17.49
N ARG A 13 -13.32 -27.41 -17.53
CA ARG A 13 -14.29 -28.49 -17.27
C ARG A 13 -14.58 -28.66 -15.79
N ARG A 14 -13.55 -28.61 -14.93
CA ARG A 14 -13.71 -28.69 -13.47
C ARG A 14 -14.50 -27.51 -12.91
N LEU A 15 -14.20 -26.29 -13.36
CA LEU A 15 -14.93 -25.08 -12.95
C LEU A 15 -16.41 -25.12 -13.37
N ARG A 16 -16.71 -25.63 -14.57
CA ARG A 16 -18.10 -25.84 -15.00
C ARG A 16 -18.85 -26.85 -14.13
N GLY A 17 -18.18 -27.91 -13.67
CA GLY A 17 -18.77 -28.88 -12.74
C GLY A 17 -19.02 -28.32 -11.32
N LEU A 18 -18.27 -27.28 -10.90
CA LEU A 18 -18.47 -26.61 -9.62
C LEU A 18 -19.59 -25.55 -9.65
N SER A 19 -19.83 -24.94 -10.81
CA SER A 19 -20.83 -23.87 -10.97
C SER A 19 -22.26 -24.33 -10.71
N ASP A 20 -22.56 -25.61 -10.92
CA ASP A 20 -23.90 -26.17 -10.67
C ASP A 20 -24.11 -26.57 -9.19
N ALA A 21 -23.05 -26.57 -8.37
CA ALA A 21 -23.08 -27.19 -7.04
C ALA A 21 -23.48 -26.25 -5.89
N ALA A 22 -23.53 -24.93 -6.09
CA ALA A 22 -23.87 -24.01 -5.02
C ALA A 22 -24.60 -22.78 -5.54
N ALA A 23 -25.88 -22.65 -5.21
CA ALA A 23 -26.56 -21.36 -5.25
C ALA A 23 -25.82 -20.42 -4.28
N PRO A 24 -25.33 -19.25 -4.73
CA PRO A 24 -24.64 -18.32 -3.86
C PRO A 24 -25.53 -17.92 -2.68
N PRO A 25 -25.00 -17.83 -1.44
CA PRO A 25 -25.78 -17.54 -0.24
C PRO A 25 -26.37 -16.11 -0.22
N TYR A 26 -26.01 -15.27 -1.18
CA TYR A 26 -26.54 -13.92 -1.36
C TYR A 26 -26.65 -13.58 -2.84
N ASP A 27 -27.51 -12.60 -3.15
CA ASP A 27 -27.77 -12.16 -4.51
C ASP A 27 -26.63 -11.29 -5.09
N TRP A 28 -26.62 -11.16 -6.42
CA TRP A 28 -25.65 -10.34 -7.12
C TRP A 28 -25.63 -8.87 -6.65
N ARG A 29 -26.78 -8.37 -6.17
CA ARG A 29 -26.92 -6.99 -5.69
C ARG A 29 -26.20 -6.78 -4.36
N GLU A 30 -26.24 -7.75 -3.46
CA GLU A 30 -25.49 -7.72 -2.20
C GLU A 30 -23.98 -7.79 -2.45
N PHE A 31 -23.55 -8.60 -3.42
CA PHE A 31 -22.15 -8.62 -3.85
C PHE A 31 -21.70 -7.24 -4.34
N GLN A 32 -22.46 -6.63 -5.26
CA GLN A 32 -22.18 -5.29 -5.77
C GLN A 32 -22.18 -4.25 -4.64
N ARG A 33 -23.14 -4.32 -3.71
CA ARG A 33 -23.20 -3.42 -2.54
C ARG A 33 -21.90 -3.48 -1.73
N ARG A 34 -21.39 -4.68 -1.46
CA ARG A 34 -20.15 -4.88 -0.70
C ARG A 34 -18.92 -4.43 -1.48
N CYS A 35 -18.86 -4.70 -2.78
CA CYS A 35 -17.79 -4.18 -3.64
C CYS A 35 -17.77 -2.64 -3.64
N ASP A 36 -18.94 -2.00 -3.74
CA ASP A 36 -19.07 -0.55 -3.71
C ASP A 36 -18.71 0.04 -2.35
N GLU A 37 -19.03 -0.65 -1.25
CA GLU A 37 -18.62 -0.25 0.11
C GLU A 37 -17.10 -0.34 0.28
N CYS A 38 -16.47 -1.42 -0.20
CA CYS A 38 -15.01 -1.57 -0.22
C CYS A 38 -14.32 -0.53 -1.13
N ALA A 39 -14.92 -0.20 -2.28
CA ALA A 39 -14.41 0.84 -3.16
C ALA A 39 -14.53 2.23 -2.50
N ARG A 40 -15.65 2.52 -1.83
CA ARG A 40 -15.88 3.80 -1.12
C ARG A 40 -14.94 4.00 0.06
N THR A 41 -14.63 2.95 0.84
CA THR A 41 -13.64 3.05 1.92
C THR A 41 -12.23 3.28 1.38
N ARG A 42 -11.87 2.61 0.27
CA ARG A 42 -10.58 2.80 -0.42
C ARG A 42 -10.46 4.19 -1.06
N HIS A 43 -11.53 4.73 -1.64
CA HIS A 43 -11.55 6.09 -2.20
C HIS A 43 -11.55 7.18 -1.13
N ARG A 44 -12.18 6.97 0.04
CA ARG A 44 -12.05 7.89 1.18
C ARG A 44 -10.61 8.00 1.69
N LEU A 45 -9.85 6.90 1.65
CA LEU A 45 -8.42 6.89 2.00
C LEU A 45 -7.52 7.44 0.87
N ALA A 46 -7.92 7.30 -0.40
CA ALA A 46 -7.16 7.81 -1.55
C ALA A 46 -7.39 9.32 -1.80
N GLY A 47 -8.60 9.83 -1.55
CA GLY A 47 -8.95 11.24 -1.77
C GLY A 47 -8.14 12.21 -0.90
N GLY A 48 -7.72 11.80 0.30
CA GLY A 48 -6.81 12.57 1.14
C GLY A 48 -5.34 12.54 0.71
N ARG A 49 -4.93 11.57 -0.12
CA ARG A 49 -3.52 11.39 -0.53
C ARG A 49 -3.23 12.00 -1.90
N VAL A 50 -4.20 12.06 -2.81
CA VAL A 50 -3.98 12.64 -4.16
C VAL A 50 -3.91 14.18 -4.11
N ALA A 51 -4.71 14.84 -3.27
CA ALA A 51 -4.61 16.28 -3.08
C ALA A 51 -3.29 16.71 -2.37
N ALA A 52 -2.74 15.83 -1.51
CA ALA A 52 -1.47 16.08 -0.82
C ALA A 52 -0.22 15.81 -1.68
N ALA A 53 -0.32 14.91 -2.68
CA ALA A 53 0.82 14.53 -3.52
C ALA A 53 1.21 15.58 -4.58
N ALA A 54 0.25 16.33 -5.13
CA ALA A 54 0.52 17.35 -6.14
C ALA A 54 1.30 18.56 -5.58
N ALA A 55 1.10 18.92 -4.31
CA ALA A 55 1.79 20.04 -3.66
C ALA A 55 3.26 19.70 -3.32
N GLY A 56 3.57 18.44 -3.00
CA GLY A 56 4.91 18.01 -2.62
C GLY A 56 5.93 18.04 -3.77
N VAL A 57 5.51 17.71 -4.99
CA VAL A 57 6.40 17.67 -6.17
C VAL A 57 6.83 19.08 -6.58
N VAL A 58 5.94 20.07 -6.49
CA VAL A 58 6.26 21.48 -6.79
C VAL A 58 7.22 22.06 -5.74
N ALA A 59 6.98 21.79 -4.45
CA ALA A 59 7.84 22.29 -3.37
C ALA A 59 9.27 21.71 -3.44
N LEU A 60 9.42 20.42 -3.76
CA LEU A 60 10.73 19.78 -3.95
C LEU A 60 11.45 20.31 -5.20
N GLY A 61 10.71 20.56 -6.29
CA GLY A 61 11.25 21.17 -7.51
C GLY A 61 11.80 22.58 -7.26
N VAL A 62 11.05 23.43 -6.55
CA VAL A 62 11.47 24.81 -6.22
C VAL A 62 12.69 24.80 -5.29
N LEU A 63 12.71 23.92 -4.28
CA LEU A 63 13.82 23.80 -3.34
C LEU A 63 15.11 23.31 -4.02
N ALA A 64 14.99 22.33 -4.93
CA ALA A 64 16.13 21.82 -5.69
C ALA A 64 16.73 22.88 -6.63
N VAL A 65 15.89 23.70 -7.27
CA VAL A 65 16.33 24.84 -8.09
C VAL A 65 17.02 25.90 -7.22
N TRP A 66 16.50 26.19 -6.02
CA TRP A 66 17.07 27.17 -5.10
C TRP A 66 18.47 26.78 -4.59
N ILE A 67 18.67 25.50 -4.24
CA ILE A 67 19.97 25.00 -3.78
C ILE A 67 20.99 24.98 -4.93
N ARG A 68 20.55 24.66 -6.16
CA ARG A 68 21.40 24.65 -7.36
C ARG A 68 21.91 26.05 -7.74
N LEU A 69 21.16 27.12 -7.42
CA LEU A 69 21.50 28.51 -7.76
C LEU A 69 22.36 29.25 -6.71
N GLY A 70 22.86 28.57 -5.67
CA GLY A 70 23.90 29.12 -4.79
C GLY A 70 23.44 30.07 -3.68
N GLY A 71 22.15 30.06 -3.32
CA GLY A 71 21.60 30.86 -2.22
C GLY A 71 21.92 30.29 -0.83
N GLY A 72 23.19 30.26 -0.42
CA GLY A 72 23.55 30.00 0.97
C GLY A 72 23.25 31.23 1.84
N PRO A 73 22.49 31.12 2.96
CA PRO A 73 22.19 32.28 3.79
C PRO A 73 23.45 32.77 4.50
N THR A 74 23.93 33.93 4.07
CA THR A 74 24.90 34.74 4.80
C THR A 74 24.29 35.15 6.14
N ARG A 75 24.99 34.88 7.23
CA ARG A 75 24.65 35.34 8.58
C ARG A 75 25.30 36.70 8.84
N PRO A 76 24.55 37.80 9.01
CA PRO A 76 25.02 38.94 9.78
C PRO A 76 24.30 39.04 11.13
N ALA A 77 25.08 39.47 12.12
CA ALA A 77 24.73 39.63 13.53
C ALA A 77 23.64 40.72 13.76
N PRO A 78 22.87 40.64 14.87
CA PRO A 78 21.85 41.65 15.18
C PRO A 78 22.44 42.83 15.99
N PRO A 79 22.03 44.08 15.73
CA PRO A 79 21.97 45.10 16.75
C PRO A 79 20.56 45.22 17.32
N GLN A 80 20.55 45.37 18.63
CA GLN A 80 19.40 45.59 19.50
C GLN A 80 18.61 46.84 19.12
N ALA A 81 17.28 46.77 19.20
CA ALA A 81 16.41 47.85 19.67
C ALA A 81 15.01 47.30 19.97
N MET A 82 14.52 47.59 21.18
CA MET A 82 13.16 47.35 21.67
C MET A 82 12.57 48.72 22.07
N PRO A 83 11.26 48.87 22.38
CA PRO A 83 10.01 48.66 21.63
C PRO A 83 9.27 50.05 21.41
N PRO A 84 7.97 50.15 21.02
CA PRO A 84 6.87 49.97 21.99
C PRO A 84 5.54 49.38 21.45
N ARG A 85 4.98 48.46 22.26
CA ARG A 85 3.60 48.44 22.79
C ARG A 85 2.40 48.82 21.90
N GLY A 86 1.57 47.82 21.58
CA GLY A 86 0.16 47.95 21.21
C GLY A 86 -0.53 46.57 21.26
N ALA A 87 -1.54 46.42 22.13
CA ALA A 87 -2.29 45.17 22.38
C ALA A 87 -3.40 44.94 21.32
N PRO A 88 -4.37 44.05 21.57
CA PRO A 88 -4.37 42.61 21.42
C PRO A 88 -5.21 42.19 20.20
N SER A 89 -4.92 41.04 19.58
CA SER A 89 -5.90 40.40 18.70
C SER A 89 -5.76 38.90 18.81
N GLU A 90 -6.72 38.32 19.52
CA GLU A 90 -7.14 36.93 19.37
C GLU A 90 -7.39 36.65 17.89
N PHE A 91 -6.37 36.14 17.21
CA PHE A 91 -6.60 35.24 16.11
C PHE A 91 -6.34 33.85 16.65
N LEU A 92 -7.39 33.05 16.68
CA LEU A 92 -7.34 31.59 16.70
C LEU A 92 -6.18 31.15 15.79
N ALA A 93 -5.02 30.92 16.41
CA ALA A 93 -3.94 30.21 15.78
C ALA A 93 -4.48 28.80 15.61
N VAL A 94 -5.08 28.53 14.44
CA VAL A 94 -5.14 27.18 13.91
C VAL A 94 -3.69 26.73 13.91
N ASP A 95 -3.38 25.93 14.92
CA ASP A 95 -2.09 25.32 15.13
C ASP A 95 -1.88 24.39 13.94
N THR A 96 -1.30 24.94 12.87
CA THR A 96 -0.72 24.18 11.75
C THR A 96 0.54 23.49 12.28
N ALA A 97 0.37 22.66 13.31
CA ALA A 97 1.37 21.70 13.69
C ALA A 97 1.60 20.81 12.44
N PRO A 98 2.84 20.63 11.99
CA PRO A 98 3.12 19.89 10.78
C PRO A 98 2.56 18.46 10.91
N PRO A 99 2.04 17.85 9.83
CA PRO A 99 1.48 16.48 9.83
C PRO A 99 2.46 15.40 10.32
N ARG A 100 3.74 15.78 10.45
CA ARG A 100 4.82 15.01 11.02
C ARG A 100 4.57 14.62 12.49
N ALA A 101 4.04 15.52 13.32
CA ALA A 101 3.83 15.24 14.74
C ALA A 101 2.72 14.18 14.99
N ALA A 102 1.74 14.09 14.09
CA ALA A 102 0.71 13.06 14.17
C ALA A 102 1.23 11.69 13.70
N ALA A 103 2.08 11.66 12.67
CA ALA A 103 2.72 10.44 12.20
C ALA A 103 3.75 9.90 13.23
N GLU A 104 4.53 10.78 13.85
CA GLU A 104 5.49 10.43 14.90
C GLU A 104 4.78 9.86 16.13
N ARG A 105 3.71 10.51 16.61
CA ARG A 105 2.86 9.96 17.69
C ARG A 105 2.23 8.61 17.36
N TRP A 106 1.83 8.39 16.11
CA TRP A 106 1.29 7.11 15.69
C TRP A 106 2.36 6.02 15.67
N LEU A 107 3.57 6.33 15.20
CA LEU A 107 4.71 5.39 15.22
C LEU A 107 5.14 5.07 16.66
N GLU A 108 5.16 6.06 17.55
CA GLU A 108 5.42 5.87 18.98
C GLU A 108 4.35 5.02 19.67
N SER A 109 3.11 5.03 19.15
CA SER A 109 2.00 4.24 19.69
C SER A 109 2.03 2.77 19.26
N LEU A 110 2.91 2.38 18.32
CA LEU A 110 3.06 1.00 17.93
C LEU A 110 3.77 0.22 19.05
N PRO A 111 3.34 -1.02 19.35
CA PRO A 111 4.02 -1.86 20.31
C PRO A 111 5.49 -2.04 19.90
N SER A 112 6.40 -1.84 20.85
CA SER A 112 7.86 -1.94 20.62
C SER A 112 8.29 -3.37 20.24
N GLU A 113 7.46 -4.36 20.56
CA GLU A 113 7.67 -5.76 20.21
C GLU A 113 6.69 -6.20 19.12
N PRO A 114 7.17 -6.92 18.08
CA PRO A 114 6.30 -7.41 17.03
C PRO A 114 5.31 -8.43 17.60
N ALA A 115 4.01 -8.14 17.50
CA ALA A 115 2.96 -9.05 17.90
C ALA A 115 2.92 -10.26 16.95
N VAL A 116 3.41 -11.42 17.41
CA VAL A 116 3.35 -12.67 16.65
C VAL A 116 1.95 -13.27 16.83
N VAL A 117 1.06 -13.01 15.88
CA VAL A 117 -0.27 -13.62 15.84
C VAL A 117 -0.17 -14.98 15.15
N ARG A 118 -0.54 -16.06 15.87
CA ARG A 118 -0.63 -17.40 15.27
C ARG A 118 -1.97 -17.54 14.56
N VAL A 119 -1.92 -17.66 13.25
CA VAL A 119 -3.08 -17.88 12.38
C VAL A 119 -3.03 -19.34 11.91
N GLY A 120 -4.19 -19.97 11.68
CA GLY A 120 -4.25 -21.29 11.06
C GLY A 120 -3.53 -21.29 9.71
N THR A 121 -2.86 -22.40 9.36
CA THR A 121 -2.01 -22.49 8.17
C THR A 121 -2.76 -22.11 6.88
N HIS A 122 -4.00 -22.55 6.75
CA HIS A 122 -4.89 -22.17 5.64
C HIS A 122 -5.01 -20.65 5.48
N ALA A 123 -5.22 -19.90 6.56
CA ALA A 123 -5.36 -18.44 6.48
C ALA A 123 -4.02 -17.74 6.23
N ALA A 124 -2.89 -18.32 6.64
CA ALA A 124 -1.56 -17.82 6.26
C ALA A 124 -1.29 -18.02 4.76
N VAL A 125 -1.66 -19.18 4.22
CA VAL A 125 -1.59 -19.50 2.78
C VAL A 125 -2.47 -18.55 1.98
N THR A 126 -3.74 -18.40 2.33
CA THR A 126 -4.65 -17.48 1.64
C THR A 126 -4.13 -16.04 1.69
N GLY A 127 -3.58 -15.60 2.83
CA GLY A 127 -2.97 -14.28 2.94
C GLY A 127 -1.75 -14.08 2.02
N LEU A 128 -0.92 -15.12 1.83
CA LEU A 128 0.19 -15.09 0.88
C LEU A 128 -0.30 -15.06 -0.57
N GLU A 129 -1.31 -15.86 -0.91
CA GLU A 129 -1.92 -15.90 -2.25
C GLU A 129 -2.55 -14.55 -2.62
N ASP A 130 -3.33 -13.94 -1.71
CA ASP A 130 -3.91 -12.61 -1.89
C ASP A 130 -2.83 -11.54 -2.10
N ARG A 131 -1.73 -11.63 -1.34
CA ARG A 131 -0.63 -10.67 -1.46
C ARG A 131 0.09 -10.81 -2.81
N ILE A 132 0.25 -12.03 -3.32
CA ILE A 132 0.82 -12.28 -4.65
C ILE A 132 -0.10 -11.71 -5.73
N ALA A 133 -1.42 -11.96 -5.64
CA ALA A 133 -2.40 -11.43 -6.58
C ALA A 133 -2.36 -9.89 -6.62
N GLN A 134 -2.32 -9.24 -5.46
CA GLN A 134 -2.17 -7.78 -5.37
C GLN A 134 -0.88 -7.28 -6.04
N LEU A 135 0.22 -8.02 -5.93
CA LEU A 135 1.49 -7.65 -6.53
C LEU A 135 1.45 -7.82 -8.05
N ASP A 136 0.77 -8.85 -8.54
CA ASP A 136 0.56 -9.10 -9.97
C ASP A 136 -0.33 -8.03 -10.62
N ASP A 137 -1.34 -7.53 -9.90
CA ASP A 137 -2.12 -6.37 -10.33
C ASP A 137 -1.24 -5.12 -10.44
N LEU A 138 -0.42 -4.83 -9.42
CA LEU A 138 0.51 -3.69 -9.43
C LEU A 138 1.56 -3.82 -10.55
N LEU A 139 2.06 -5.03 -10.81
CA LEU A 139 2.98 -5.27 -11.92
C LEU A 139 2.32 -5.01 -13.27
N SER A 140 1.04 -5.35 -13.40
CA SER A 140 0.25 -5.07 -14.60
C SER A 140 0.06 -3.57 -14.79
N GLU A 141 -0.34 -2.84 -13.74
CA GLU A 141 -0.46 -1.37 -13.76
C GLU A 141 0.86 -0.69 -14.15
N VAL A 142 1.97 -1.05 -13.49
CA VAL A 142 3.29 -0.43 -13.72
C VAL A 142 3.80 -0.69 -15.14
N ARG A 143 3.45 -1.83 -15.76
CA ARG A 143 3.77 -2.13 -17.16
C ARG A 143 2.95 -1.27 -18.12
N LEU A 144 1.66 -1.07 -17.84
CA LEU A 144 0.78 -0.21 -18.65
C LEU A 144 1.24 1.25 -18.59
N ASP A 145 1.64 1.72 -17.41
CA ASP A 145 2.14 3.08 -17.18
C ASP A 145 3.57 3.32 -17.70
N GLN A 146 4.22 2.32 -18.29
CA GLN A 146 5.61 2.35 -18.74
C GLN A 146 6.57 2.92 -17.68
N ALA A 147 6.35 2.54 -16.42
CA ALA A 147 7.09 3.10 -15.30
C ALA A 147 8.58 2.67 -15.31
N PRO A 148 9.43 3.32 -14.48
CA PRO A 148 10.86 3.06 -14.46
C PRO A 148 11.20 1.58 -14.22
N LEU A 149 12.16 1.06 -15.01
CA LEU A 149 12.60 -0.34 -14.96
C LEU A 149 13.01 -0.78 -13.54
N ALA A 150 13.62 0.09 -12.74
CA ALA A 150 13.98 -0.21 -11.36
C ALA A 150 12.77 -0.59 -10.49
N ARG A 151 11.63 0.06 -10.69
CA ARG A 151 10.38 -0.25 -9.97
C ARG A 151 9.81 -1.60 -10.41
N LEU A 152 9.86 -1.90 -11.70
CA LEU A 152 9.46 -3.21 -12.23
C LEU A 152 10.32 -4.34 -11.64
N VAL A 153 11.64 -4.16 -11.61
CA VAL A 153 12.56 -5.16 -11.06
C VAL A 153 12.30 -5.39 -9.56
N ALA A 154 12.12 -4.32 -8.79
CA ALA A 154 11.82 -4.44 -7.36
C ALA A 154 10.52 -5.23 -7.09
N LEU A 155 9.46 -4.96 -7.86
CA LEU A 155 8.20 -5.70 -7.75
C LEU A 155 8.36 -7.17 -8.17
N GLN A 156 9.15 -7.46 -9.22
CA GLN A 156 9.43 -8.85 -9.63
C GLN A 156 10.24 -9.63 -8.59
N GLN A 157 11.19 -8.99 -7.92
CA GLN A 157 11.92 -9.59 -6.81
C GLN A 157 10.99 -9.92 -5.65
N GLU A 158 10.12 -9.00 -5.27
CA GLU A 158 9.16 -9.23 -4.19
C GLU A 158 8.17 -10.35 -4.54
N ARG A 159 7.69 -10.42 -5.79
CA ARG A 159 6.86 -11.54 -6.27
C ARG A 159 7.59 -12.88 -6.10
N THR A 160 8.83 -12.97 -6.58
CA THR A 160 9.64 -14.18 -6.48
C THR A 160 9.82 -14.61 -5.03
N ARG A 161 10.07 -13.65 -4.13
CA ARG A 161 10.20 -13.90 -2.69
C ARG A 161 8.91 -14.49 -2.11
N LEU A 162 7.76 -13.87 -2.37
CA LEU A 162 6.47 -14.32 -1.83
C LEU A 162 6.07 -15.70 -2.35
N VAL A 163 6.27 -15.96 -3.65
CA VAL A 163 6.05 -17.29 -4.24
C VAL A 163 6.95 -18.33 -3.60
N GLY A 164 8.22 -17.99 -3.34
CA GLY A 164 9.14 -18.86 -2.61
C GLY A 164 8.66 -19.16 -1.19
N THR A 165 8.17 -18.16 -0.46
CA THR A 165 7.59 -18.35 0.88
C THR A 165 6.34 -19.22 0.84
N LEU A 166 5.45 -19.02 -0.14
CA LEU A 166 4.27 -19.86 -0.31
C LEU A 166 4.65 -21.32 -0.56
N ALA A 167 5.64 -21.58 -1.42
CA ALA A 167 6.14 -22.92 -1.67
C ALA A 167 6.69 -23.59 -0.39
N GLN A 168 7.44 -22.85 0.43
CA GLN A 168 7.94 -23.35 1.72
C GLN A 168 6.81 -23.70 2.69
N VAL A 169 5.77 -22.86 2.77
CA VAL A 169 4.62 -23.12 3.64
C VAL A 169 3.85 -24.36 3.16
N ARG A 170 3.58 -24.47 1.86
CA ARG A 170 2.89 -25.66 1.29
C ARG A 170 3.69 -26.94 1.52
N TYR A 171 5.00 -26.90 1.34
CA TYR A 171 5.87 -28.04 1.63
C TYR A 171 5.82 -28.44 3.12
N ALA A 172 5.79 -27.47 4.03
CA ALA A 172 5.64 -27.74 5.46
C ALA A 172 4.26 -28.31 5.82
N GLU A 173 3.19 -27.89 5.14
CA GLU A 173 1.84 -28.48 5.27
C GLU A 173 1.84 -29.94 4.84
N GLU A 174 2.40 -30.26 3.66
CA GLU A 174 2.49 -31.63 3.16
C GLU A 174 3.27 -32.55 4.11
N LEU A 175 4.42 -32.08 4.61
CA LEU A 175 5.18 -32.82 5.62
C LEU A 175 4.36 -33.04 6.89
N ALA A 176 3.68 -32.01 7.40
CA ALA A 176 2.90 -32.13 8.64
C ALA A 176 1.72 -33.11 8.52
N ASP A 177 1.15 -33.27 7.33
CA ASP A 177 0.09 -34.23 7.05
C ASP A 177 0.62 -35.67 6.89
N GLU A 178 1.86 -35.86 6.46
CA GLU A 178 2.49 -37.19 6.36
C GLU A 178 2.75 -37.86 7.72
N TRP A 179 2.93 -37.05 8.78
CA TRP A 179 3.19 -37.52 10.15
C TRP A 179 1.93 -37.68 11.02
N ARG A 180 0.73 -37.57 10.44
CA ARG A 180 -0.56 -37.69 11.15
C ARG A 180 -1.26 -39.01 10.81
#